data_AF-A0A3B1BED3-F1
#
_entry.id   AF-A0A3B1BED3-F1
#
_cell.length_a   1.000
_cell.length_b   1.000
_cell.length_c   1.000
_cell.angle_alpha   90.00
_cell.angle_beta   90.00
_cell.angle_gamma   90.00
#
_symmetry.space_group_name_H-M   'P 1'
#
loop_
_entity.id
_entity.type
_entity.pdbx_description
1 polymer ?
#
loop_
_entity_poly.entity_id
_entity_poly.type
_entity_poly.pdbx_seq_one_letter_code
_entity_poly.pdbx_strand_id
1 'polypeptide(L)'
;MHKSGAAVGFWSAVTIGIGSMVGAGIFALLGEVGAMTASAAYISFFMGGIIALLSGYSMGKLGATYPSSGGIVEYLGQSFGVGIFSGAMSIMMYIAAIVSIAMVAKAFGAYAFSMLPTGSAPALKSVFAVGIIFLFVAINLGGARNMAKLENIVVMIKMLVLVSLAVAGMFFIDPSRLAPSTYPPVSSLFYSLAITFFAYEGFRVITNAAEDMPNPAKTLPRAIMTSIGIVMVLYIAIALIVFGNLPVPDVLAAKDFALAEAAKPVFGAIGFTIVAIAALIATASSINANLYAVTNVTYQLAKNGQLPVAFGKPIKKAGRA
;
A
#
# COMPACT_ATOMS: atom_id res chain seq x y z
N MET A 1 -1.49 20.74 -15.64
CA MET A 1 -2.03 19.36 -15.58
C MET A 1 -1.38 18.58 -16.69
N HIS A 2 -0.60 17.55 -16.34
CA HIS A 2 0.09 16.72 -17.33
C HIS A 2 -0.98 15.87 -18.01
N LYS A 3 -1.39 16.21 -19.24
CA LYS A 3 -2.08 15.24 -20.10
C LYS A 3 -1.04 14.18 -20.43
N SER A 4 -1.06 13.07 -19.70
CA SER A 4 -0.29 11.88 -20.06
C SER A 4 -0.81 11.41 -21.43
N GLY A 5 0.05 11.38 -22.44
CA GLY A 5 -0.34 11.08 -23.82
C GLY A 5 -0.77 9.62 -24.08
N ALA A 6 -0.95 8.81 -23.04
CA ALA A 6 -1.41 7.43 -23.16
C ALA A 6 -2.57 7.18 -22.19
N ALA A 7 -3.67 6.69 -22.73
CA ALA A 7 -4.85 6.37 -21.95
C ALA A 7 -4.57 5.20 -20.98
N VAL A 8 -5.09 5.29 -19.75
CA VAL A 8 -4.94 4.26 -18.73
C VAL A 8 -5.90 3.11 -19.04
N GLY A 9 -5.35 2.02 -19.58
CA GLY A 9 -6.08 0.78 -19.83
C GLY A 9 -6.35 -0.03 -18.56
N PHE A 10 -7.21 -1.05 -18.67
CA PHE A 10 -7.61 -1.92 -17.56
C PHE A 10 -6.43 -2.50 -16.79
N TRP A 11 -5.48 -3.15 -17.47
CA TRP A 11 -4.33 -3.76 -16.80
C TRP A 11 -3.40 -2.74 -16.16
N SER A 12 -3.24 -1.56 -16.77
CA SER A 12 -2.48 -0.47 -16.16
C SER A 12 -3.15 0.01 -14.87
N ALA A 13 -4.48 0.14 -14.87
CA ALA A 13 -5.26 0.49 -13.68
C ALA A 13 -5.13 -0.58 -12.58
N VAL A 14 -5.14 -1.86 -12.97
CA VAL A 14 -4.93 -2.98 -12.04
C VAL A 14 -3.52 -2.94 -11.44
N THR A 15 -2.49 -2.72 -12.25
CA THR A 15 -1.10 -2.59 -11.78
C THR A 15 -0.93 -1.41 -10.81
N ILE A 16 -1.59 -0.28 -11.07
CA ILE A 16 -1.62 0.87 -10.14
C ILE A 16 -2.20 0.46 -8.78
N GLY A 17 -3.34 -0.23 -8.78
CA GLY A 17 -4.01 -0.71 -7.57
C GLY A 17 -3.15 -1.69 -6.78
N ILE A 18 -2.66 -2.74 -7.45
CA ILE A 18 -1.76 -3.75 -6.85
C ILE A 18 -0.51 -3.08 -6.28
N GLY A 19 0.10 -2.18 -7.06
CA GLY A 19 1.31 -1.47 -6.66
C GLY A 19 1.13 -0.68 -5.37
N SER A 20 0.03 0.05 -5.28
CA SER A 20 -0.30 0.84 -4.09
C SER A 20 -0.60 -0.03 -2.87
N MET A 21 -1.41 -1.09 -3.02
CA MET A 21 -1.74 -1.98 -1.90
C MET A 21 -0.51 -2.73 -1.39
N VAL A 22 0.24 -3.39 -2.27
CA VAL A 22 1.36 -4.28 -1.89
C VAL A 22 2.51 -3.51 -1.25
N GLY A 23 2.78 -2.27 -1.70
CA GLY A 23 3.89 -1.46 -1.20
C GLY A 23 3.75 -1.09 0.29
N ALA A 24 2.56 -0.64 0.69
CA ALA A 24 2.26 -0.27 2.07
C ALA A 24 1.70 -1.41 2.92
N GLY A 25 1.04 -2.39 2.29
CA GLY A 25 0.26 -3.41 2.96
C GLY A 25 1.13 -4.52 3.54
N ILE A 26 1.29 -5.61 2.79
CA ILE A 26 1.85 -6.86 3.34
C ILE A 26 3.26 -6.68 3.93
N PHE A 27 4.12 -5.87 3.30
CA PHE A 27 5.49 -5.67 3.77
C PHE A 27 5.56 -4.99 5.14
N ALA A 28 4.66 -4.04 5.43
CA ALA A 28 4.68 -3.29 6.67
C ALA A 28 3.79 -3.91 7.77
N LEU A 29 2.73 -4.62 7.38
CA LEU A 29 1.64 -4.96 8.30
C LEU A 29 1.53 -6.43 8.65
N LEU A 30 2.15 -7.33 7.89
CA LEU A 30 2.00 -8.77 8.13
C LEU A 30 2.41 -9.16 9.54
N GLY A 31 3.57 -8.68 10.02
CA GLY A 31 4.05 -9.00 11.36
C GLY A 31 3.17 -8.42 12.47
N GLU A 32 2.57 -7.24 12.26
CA GLU A 32 1.68 -6.62 13.24
C GLU A 32 0.34 -7.36 13.32
N VAL A 33 -0.23 -7.74 12.17
CA VAL A 33 -1.41 -8.62 12.12
C VAL A 33 -1.08 -9.96 12.78
N GLY A 34 0.11 -10.50 12.50
CA GLY A 34 0.67 -11.70 13.12
C GLY A 34 0.76 -11.65 14.63
N ALA A 35 1.18 -10.52 15.20
CA ALA A 35 1.25 -10.31 16.64
C ALA A 35 -0.11 -10.41 17.34
N MET A 36 -1.18 -10.07 16.62
CA MET A 36 -2.54 -10.13 17.16
C MET A 36 -3.20 -11.49 16.88
N THR A 37 -2.91 -12.09 15.72
CA THR A 37 -3.73 -13.17 15.14
C THR A 37 -2.98 -14.49 15.00
N ALA A 38 -1.67 -14.50 15.21
CA ALA A 38 -0.81 -15.66 15.05
C ALA A 38 -1.07 -16.38 13.71
N SER A 39 -1.22 -17.70 13.74
CA SER A 39 -1.53 -18.53 12.57
C SER A 39 -2.87 -18.23 11.91
N ALA A 40 -3.78 -17.50 12.58
CA ALA A 40 -5.06 -17.09 12.02
C ALA A 40 -4.97 -15.80 11.16
N ALA A 41 -3.77 -15.24 10.95
CA ALA A 41 -3.57 -14.01 10.17
C ALA A 41 -4.21 -14.04 8.77
N TYR A 42 -4.22 -15.21 8.12
CA TYR A 42 -4.84 -15.36 6.80
C TYR A 42 -6.36 -15.09 6.84
N ILE A 43 -7.04 -15.41 7.95
CA ILE A 43 -8.47 -15.11 8.15
C ILE A 43 -8.67 -13.59 8.21
N SER A 44 -7.81 -12.89 8.93
CA SER A 44 -7.86 -11.43 9.01
C SER A 44 -7.62 -10.77 7.66
N PHE A 45 -6.65 -11.25 6.87
CA PHE A 45 -6.45 -10.75 5.52
C PHE A 45 -7.62 -11.05 4.59
N PHE A 46 -8.26 -12.23 4.72
CA PHE A 46 -9.47 -12.55 3.99
C PHE A 46 -10.61 -11.58 4.35
N MET A 47 -10.91 -11.43 5.65
CA MET A 47 -11.98 -10.55 6.13
C MET A 47 -11.72 -9.08 5.80
N GLY A 48 -10.48 -8.60 5.96
CA GLY A 48 -10.08 -7.26 5.52
C GLY A 48 -10.25 -7.07 4.00
N GLY A 49 -9.99 -8.12 3.22
CA GLY A 49 -10.23 -8.14 1.77
C GLY A 49 -11.71 -8.07 1.41
N ILE A 50 -12.59 -8.76 2.15
CA ILE A 50 -14.05 -8.64 1.99
C ILE A 50 -14.52 -7.21 2.28
N ILE A 51 -14.05 -6.61 3.37
CA ILE A 51 -14.38 -5.21 3.70
C ILE A 51 -13.89 -4.27 2.59
N ALA A 52 -12.67 -4.51 2.06
CA ALA A 52 -12.13 -3.76 0.95
C ALA A 52 -12.95 -3.93 -0.33
N LEU A 53 -13.43 -5.13 -0.65
CA LEU A 53 -14.30 -5.37 -1.82
C LEU A 53 -15.63 -4.64 -1.70
N LEU A 54 -16.25 -4.63 -0.51
CA LEU A 54 -17.48 -3.87 -0.27
C LEU A 54 -17.27 -2.36 -0.44
N SER A 55 -16.18 -1.84 0.13
CA SER A 55 -15.79 -0.43 -0.03
C SER A 55 -15.43 -0.08 -1.48
N GLY A 56 -14.68 -0.96 -2.14
CA GLY A 56 -14.26 -0.85 -3.54
C GLY A 56 -15.43 -0.91 -4.51
N TYR A 57 -16.48 -1.68 -4.21
CA TYR A 57 -17.71 -1.68 -5.00
C TYR A 57 -18.41 -0.32 -4.96
N SER A 58 -18.61 0.24 -3.76
CA SER A 58 -19.20 1.58 -3.58
C SER A 58 -18.38 2.65 -4.28
N MET A 59 -17.06 2.62 -4.09
CA MET A 59 -16.14 3.57 -4.73
C MET A 59 -16.10 3.42 -6.25
N GLY A 60 -16.14 2.19 -6.76
CA GLY A 60 -16.23 1.89 -8.18
C GLY A 60 -17.50 2.44 -8.81
N LYS A 61 -18.66 2.28 -8.15
CA LYS A 61 -19.93 2.87 -8.62
C LYS A 61 -19.89 4.40 -8.63
N LEU A 62 -19.38 5.02 -7.57
CA LEU A 62 -19.23 6.48 -7.52
C LEU A 62 -18.28 6.99 -8.61
N GLY A 63 -17.13 6.34 -8.81
CA GLY A 63 -16.18 6.74 -9.84
C GLY A 63 -16.65 6.44 -11.27
N ALA A 64 -17.56 5.48 -11.45
CA ALA A 64 -18.21 5.26 -12.74
C ALA A 64 -19.22 6.38 -13.07
N THR A 65 -19.90 6.91 -12.07
CA THR A 65 -20.85 8.03 -12.22
C THR A 65 -20.13 9.38 -12.34
N TYR A 66 -19.07 9.58 -11.56
CA TYR A 66 -18.30 10.83 -11.48
C TYR A 66 -16.82 10.55 -11.79
N PRO A 67 -16.45 10.33 -13.06
CA PRO A 67 -15.07 10.02 -13.44
C PRO A 67 -14.17 11.26 -13.28
N SER A 68 -13.56 11.39 -12.11
CA SER A 68 -12.73 12.53 -11.72
C SER A 68 -11.43 12.04 -11.08
N SER A 69 -10.34 12.74 -11.40
CA SER A 69 -9.02 12.58 -10.78
C SER A 69 -8.99 13.01 -9.31
N GLY A 70 -10.05 13.69 -8.83
CA GLY A 70 -10.24 14.07 -7.43
C GLY A 70 -10.67 12.90 -6.52
N GLY A 71 -11.04 11.76 -7.09
CA GLY A 71 -11.40 10.55 -6.35
C GLY A 71 -12.44 10.81 -5.26
N ILE A 72 -12.19 10.32 -4.05
CA ILE A 72 -13.15 10.44 -2.94
C ILE A 72 -13.47 11.88 -2.52
N VAL A 73 -12.57 12.84 -2.75
CA VAL A 73 -12.83 14.28 -2.46
C VAL A 73 -13.93 14.79 -3.38
N GLU A 74 -13.88 14.42 -4.66
CA GLU A 74 -14.94 14.72 -5.62
C GLU A 74 -16.25 14.05 -5.20
N TYR A 75 -16.21 12.77 -4.85
CA TYR A 75 -17.42 12.01 -4.51
C TYR A 75 -18.13 12.60 -3.28
N LEU A 76 -17.36 13.06 -2.29
CA LEU A 76 -17.90 13.78 -1.13
C LEU A 76 -18.54 15.12 -1.52
N GLY A 77 -17.88 15.89 -2.39
CA GLY A 77 -18.41 17.14 -2.90
C GLY A 77 -19.72 16.96 -3.69
N GLN A 78 -19.79 15.93 -4.54
CA GLN A 78 -20.99 15.60 -5.31
C GLN A 78 -22.14 15.10 -4.43
N SER A 79 -21.83 14.36 -3.35
CA SER A 79 -22.85 13.75 -2.50
C SER A 79 -23.40 14.69 -1.42
N PHE A 80 -22.57 15.55 -0.85
CA PHE A 80 -22.92 16.39 0.31
C PHE A 80 -22.80 17.90 0.05
N GLY A 81 -22.38 18.29 -1.15
CA GLY A 81 -22.03 19.67 -1.46
C GLY A 81 -20.64 20.06 -0.91
N VAL A 82 -20.06 21.11 -1.51
CA VAL A 82 -18.81 21.69 -1.02
C VAL A 82 -19.11 22.49 0.24
N GLY A 83 -18.68 21.99 1.40
CA GLY A 83 -18.91 22.64 2.69
C GLY A 83 -18.02 22.11 3.80
N ILE A 84 -18.40 22.40 5.04
CA ILE A 84 -17.62 22.02 6.24
C ILE A 84 -17.46 20.50 6.33
N PHE A 85 -18.52 19.73 6.06
CA PHE A 85 -18.46 18.27 6.13
C PHE A 85 -17.50 17.66 5.10
N SER A 86 -17.66 18.00 3.81
CA SER A 86 -16.77 17.51 2.74
C SER A 86 -15.32 17.95 2.96
N GLY A 87 -15.12 19.18 3.46
CA GLY A 87 -13.80 19.72 3.78
C GLY A 87 -13.15 19.00 4.95
N ALA A 88 -13.88 18.80 6.05
CA ALA A 88 -13.40 18.08 7.23
C ALA A 88 -13.02 16.63 6.89
N MET A 89 -13.86 15.91 6.15
CA MET A 89 -13.55 14.54 5.70
C MET A 89 -12.32 14.49 4.78
N SER A 90 -12.14 15.50 3.92
CA SER A 90 -10.95 15.59 3.06
C SER A 90 -9.68 15.90 3.85
N ILE A 91 -9.77 16.73 4.91
CA ILE A 91 -8.66 16.97 5.84
C ILE A 91 -8.33 15.69 6.63
N MET A 92 -9.33 14.94 7.09
CA MET A 92 -9.10 13.65 7.75
C MET A 92 -8.38 12.67 6.82
N MET A 93 -8.77 12.62 5.54
CA MET A 93 -8.06 11.83 4.53
C MET A 93 -6.61 12.30 4.33
N TYR A 94 -6.38 13.61 4.31
CA TYR A 94 -5.03 14.18 4.23
C TYR A 94 -4.16 13.75 5.42
N ILE A 95 -4.69 13.81 6.64
CA ILE A 95 -4.01 13.34 7.86
C ILE A 95 -3.74 11.83 7.78
N ALA A 96 -4.73 11.03 7.36
CA ALA A 96 -4.57 9.58 7.21
C ALA A 96 -3.44 9.23 6.23
N ALA A 97 -3.33 9.97 5.13
CA ALA A 97 -2.24 9.77 4.17
C ALA A 97 -0.86 10.12 4.74
N ILE A 98 -0.74 11.15 5.60
CA ILE A 98 0.52 11.46 6.31
C ILE A 98 0.90 10.33 7.27
N VAL A 99 -0.06 9.82 8.04
CA VAL A 99 0.15 8.68 8.95
C VAL A 99 0.58 7.43 8.17
N SER A 100 -0.05 7.19 7.01
CA SER A 100 0.33 6.11 6.09
C SER A 100 1.78 6.24 5.63
N ILE A 101 2.23 7.42 5.21
CA ILE A 101 3.63 7.66 4.83
C ILE A 101 4.59 7.32 5.97
N ALA A 102 4.29 7.78 7.19
CA ALA A 102 5.12 7.49 8.36
C ALA A 102 5.19 5.99 8.67
N MET A 103 4.08 5.28 8.57
CA MET A 103 4.01 3.83 8.76
C MET A 103 4.86 3.07 7.73
N VAL A 104 4.74 3.40 6.45
CA VAL A 104 5.51 2.77 5.38
C VAL A 104 7.01 3.10 5.50
N ALA A 105 7.34 4.33 5.91
CA ALA A 105 8.72 4.73 6.16
C ALA A 105 9.34 3.94 7.33
N LYS A 106 8.58 3.68 8.40
CA LYS A 106 9.04 2.81 9.50
C LYS A 106 9.35 1.40 8.99
N ALA A 107 8.51 0.84 8.12
CA ALA A 107 8.77 -0.46 7.49
C ALA A 107 10.04 -0.43 6.64
N PHE A 108 10.22 0.59 5.79
CA PHE A 108 11.46 0.79 5.03
C PHE A 108 12.68 0.78 5.95
N GLY A 109 12.63 1.56 7.04
CA GLY A 109 13.74 1.64 8.00
C GLY A 109 14.04 0.32 8.69
N ALA A 110 13.02 -0.49 8.97
CA ALA A 110 13.19 -1.82 9.54
C ALA A 110 13.83 -2.82 8.57
N TYR A 111 13.37 -2.87 7.31
CA TYR A 111 14.02 -3.71 6.29
C TYR A 111 15.46 -3.27 6.02
N ALA A 112 15.73 -1.97 5.96
CA ALA A 112 17.08 -1.44 5.75
C ALA A 112 18.00 -1.84 6.91
N PHE A 113 17.52 -1.69 8.14
CA PHE A 113 18.26 -2.09 9.33
C PHE A 113 18.49 -3.60 9.41
N SER A 114 17.54 -4.42 8.94
CA SER A 114 17.66 -5.89 8.95
C SER A 114 18.80 -6.41 8.08
N MET A 115 19.31 -5.59 7.14
CA MET A 115 20.43 -5.91 6.28
C MET A 115 21.79 -5.46 6.85
N LEU A 116 21.80 -4.77 8.00
CA LEU A 116 23.03 -4.35 8.65
C LEU A 116 23.64 -5.47 9.53
N PRO A 117 24.94 -5.40 9.83
CA PRO A 117 25.57 -6.33 10.77
C PRO A 117 24.91 -6.31 12.15
N THR A 118 24.90 -7.47 12.81
CA THR A 118 24.45 -7.61 14.19
C THR A 118 25.24 -6.68 15.12
N GLY A 119 24.56 -5.95 16.00
CA GLY A 119 25.16 -4.94 16.89
C GLY A 119 25.10 -3.50 16.38
N SER A 120 24.56 -3.29 15.17
CA SER A 120 24.29 -1.94 14.65
C SER A 120 23.35 -1.16 15.58
N ALA A 121 23.59 0.15 15.71
CA ALA A 121 22.82 1.01 16.62
C ALA A 121 21.32 1.02 16.27
N PRO A 122 20.40 0.68 17.20
CA PRO A 122 18.96 0.61 16.91
C PRO A 122 18.36 1.91 16.36
N ALA A 123 18.96 3.06 16.68
CA ALA A 123 18.57 4.36 16.16
C ALA A 123 18.63 4.45 14.61
N LEU A 124 19.46 3.61 13.96
CA LEU A 124 19.57 3.58 12.50
C LEU A 124 18.25 3.21 11.81
N LYS A 125 17.35 2.44 12.46
CA LYS A 125 15.99 2.19 11.96
C LYS A 125 15.26 3.50 11.67
N SER A 126 15.26 4.42 12.64
CA SER A 126 14.63 5.73 12.54
C SER A 126 15.35 6.64 11.54
N VAL A 127 16.69 6.58 11.50
CA VAL A 127 17.49 7.34 10.52
C VAL A 127 17.12 6.96 9.09
N PHE A 128 17.01 5.66 8.78
CA PHE A 128 16.59 5.21 7.45
C PHE A 128 15.14 5.61 7.14
N ALA A 129 14.22 5.46 8.09
CA ALA A 129 12.81 5.85 7.93
C ALA A 129 12.65 7.35 7.63
N VAL A 130 13.37 8.22 8.36
CA VAL A 130 13.35 9.66 8.13
C VAL A 130 14.08 10.02 6.83
N GLY A 131 15.23 9.39 6.58
CA GLY A 131 16.07 9.64 5.41
C GLY A 131 15.35 9.36 4.09
N ILE A 132 14.57 8.27 4.00
CA ILE A 132 13.83 7.93 2.77
C ILE A 132 12.74 8.97 2.46
N ILE A 133 12.09 9.55 3.47
CA ILE A 133 11.11 10.63 3.28
C ILE A 133 11.82 11.87 2.72
N PHE A 134 12.92 12.31 3.33
CA PHE A 134 13.67 13.47 2.84
C PHE A 134 14.21 13.27 1.42
N LEU A 135 14.68 12.06 1.09
CA LEU A 135 15.12 11.71 -0.25
C LEU A 135 13.98 11.91 -1.26
N PHE A 136 12.80 11.36 -1.01
CA PHE A 136 11.68 11.51 -1.93
C PHE A 136 11.13 12.94 -1.97
N VAL A 137 11.12 13.67 -0.87
CA VAL A 137 10.79 15.11 -0.88
C VAL A 137 11.74 15.85 -1.83
N ALA A 138 13.06 15.63 -1.72
CA ALA A 138 14.05 16.25 -2.61
C ALA A 138 13.83 15.87 -4.09
N ILE A 139 13.58 14.59 -4.37
CA ILE A 139 13.27 14.10 -5.73
C ILE A 139 12.00 14.77 -6.29
N ASN A 140 10.95 14.87 -5.48
CA ASN A 140 9.67 15.47 -5.88
C ASN A 140 9.83 16.98 -6.20
N LEU A 141 10.66 17.70 -5.42
CA LEU A 141 11.00 19.11 -5.67
C LEU A 141 11.81 19.30 -6.96
N GLY A 142 12.57 18.29 -7.38
CA GLY A 142 13.39 18.30 -8.61
C GLY A 142 12.56 18.32 -9.91
N GLY A 143 11.31 17.87 -9.88
CA GLY A 143 10.44 17.74 -11.05
C GLY A 143 10.51 16.34 -11.65
N ALA A 144 9.72 15.42 -11.11
CA ALA A 144 9.76 14.02 -11.49
C ALA A 144 9.01 13.74 -12.79
N ARG A 145 9.70 13.84 -13.93
CA ARG A 145 9.09 13.67 -15.25
C ARG A 145 8.95 12.20 -15.70
N ASN A 146 9.49 11.22 -14.96
CA ASN A 146 9.59 9.81 -15.39
C ASN A 146 9.09 8.75 -14.38
N MET A 147 8.31 9.11 -13.35
CA MET A 147 7.97 8.17 -12.27
C MET A 147 6.98 7.05 -12.64
N ALA A 148 6.05 7.28 -13.58
CA ALA A 148 5.02 6.29 -13.90
C ALA A 148 5.57 4.99 -14.52
N LYS A 149 6.58 5.08 -15.40
CA LYS A 149 7.22 3.89 -16.01
C LYS A 149 8.03 3.09 -15.00
N LEU A 150 8.74 3.78 -14.11
CA LEU A 150 9.51 3.17 -13.04
C LEU A 150 8.60 2.43 -12.07
N GLU A 151 7.45 3.00 -11.71
CA GLU A 151 6.49 2.35 -10.81
C GLU A 151 6.01 1.00 -11.37
N ASN A 152 5.62 0.94 -12.64
CA ASN A 152 5.16 -0.31 -13.25
C ASN A 152 6.21 -1.43 -13.17
N ILE A 153 7.49 -1.10 -13.41
CA ILE A 153 8.61 -2.05 -13.29
C ILE A 153 8.75 -2.52 -11.84
N VAL A 154 8.70 -1.58 -10.89
CA VAL A 154 8.76 -1.89 -9.45
C VAL A 154 7.63 -2.83 -9.03
N VAL A 155 6.40 -2.59 -9.51
CA VAL A 155 5.25 -3.45 -9.21
C VAL A 155 5.48 -4.86 -9.76
N MET A 156 5.94 -5.00 -10.99
CA MET A 156 6.23 -6.32 -11.56
C MET A 156 7.30 -7.07 -10.76
N ILE A 157 8.38 -6.40 -10.36
CA ILE A 157 9.46 -7.00 -9.57
C ILE A 157 8.94 -7.47 -8.20
N LYS A 158 8.25 -6.61 -7.44
CA LYS A 158 7.75 -6.99 -6.11
C LYS A 158 6.68 -8.09 -6.19
N MET A 159 5.84 -8.08 -7.22
CA MET A 159 4.88 -9.15 -7.46
C MET A 159 5.56 -10.47 -7.82
N LEU A 160 6.59 -10.45 -8.66
CA LEU A 160 7.36 -11.64 -8.98
C LEU A 160 7.99 -12.25 -7.73
N VAL A 161 8.60 -11.43 -6.86
CA VAL A 161 9.21 -11.88 -5.61
C VAL A 161 8.17 -12.49 -4.68
N LEU A 162 7.03 -11.81 -4.47
CA LEU A 162 5.97 -12.32 -3.59
C LEU A 162 5.28 -13.56 -4.13
N VAL A 163 5.00 -13.62 -5.43
CA VAL A 163 4.40 -14.82 -6.05
C VAL A 163 5.38 -15.99 -6.01
N SER A 164 6.68 -15.76 -6.25
CA SER A 164 7.70 -16.80 -6.15
C SER A 164 7.82 -17.33 -4.73
N LEU A 165 7.82 -16.43 -3.73
CA LEU A 165 7.78 -16.80 -2.32
C LEU A 165 6.50 -17.55 -1.98
N ALA A 166 5.37 -17.13 -2.53
CA ALA A 166 4.09 -17.78 -2.29
C ALA A 166 4.06 -19.21 -2.87
N VAL A 167 4.51 -19.38 -4.11
CA VAL A 167 4.51 -20.69 -4.77
C VAL A 167 5.51 -21.63 -4.14
N ALA A 168 6.75 -21.19 -3.94
CA ALA A 168 7.79 -22.04 -3.34
C ALA A 168 7.49 -22.34 -1.87
N GLY A 169 7.01 -21.36 -1.12
CA GLY A 169 6.72 -21.49 0.30
C GLY A 169 5.63 -22.52 0.61
N MET A 170 4.66 -22.72 -0.30
CA MET A 170 3.61 -23.74 -0.15
C MET A 170 4.17 -25.16 0.02
N PHE A 171 5.35 -25.46 -0.55
CA PHE A 171 5.97 -26.79 -0.45
C PHE A 171 6.63 -27.07 0.91
N PHE A 172 6.78 -26.05 1.76
CA PHE A 172 7.46 -26.15 3.05
C PHE A 172 6.52 -25.93 4.25
N ILE A 173 5.22 -25.79 4.00
CA ILE A 173 4.22 -25.58 5.05
C ILE A 173 4.15 -26.81 5.95
N ASP A 174 4.24 -26.58 7.25
CA ASP A 174 3.83 -27.53 8.28
C ASP A 174 2.37 -27.24 8.67
N PRO A 175 1.40 -28.09 8.26
CA PRO A 175 -0.02 -27.86 8.55
C PRO A 175 -0.35 -27.80 10.04
N SER A 176 0.47 -28.42 10.90
CA SER A 176 0.24 -28.41 12.34
C SER A 176 0.36 -27.00 12.94
N ARG A 177 1.16 -26.12 12.32
CA ARG A 177 1.33 -24.72 12.72
C ARG A 177 0.14 -23.83 12.36
N LEU A 178 -0.69 -24.29 11.43
CA LEU A 178 -1.92 -23.62 11.01
C LEU A 178 -3.17 -24.22 11.69
N ALA A 179 -2.98 -25.16 12.62
CA ALA A 179 -4.11 -25.81 13.29
C ALA A 179 -4.91 -24.79 14.12
N PRO A 180 -6.26 -24.87 14.13
CA PRO A 180 -7.11 -23.97 14.92
C PRO A 180 -6.79 -23.94 16.42
N SER A 181 -6.13 -24.97 16.96
CA SER A 181 -5.61 -25.00 18.33
C SER A 181 -4.58 -23.90 18.65
N THR A 182 -3.99 -23.29 17.61
CA THR A 182 -3.02 -22.19 17.74
C THR A 182 -3.66 -20.81 17.54
N TYR A 183 -4.98 -20.75 17.35
CA TYR A 183 -5.67 -19.48 17.07
C TYR A 183 -5.87 -18.67 18.36
N PRO A 184 -5.71 -17.35 18.30
CA PRO A 184 -6.03 -16.48 19.41
C PRO A 184 -7.56 -16.32 19.57
N PRO A 185 -8.01 -15.65 20.64
CA PRO A 185 -9.40 -15.29 20.80
C PRO A 185 -9.96 -14.54 19.58
N VAL A 186 -11.23 -14.78 19.26
CA VAL A 186 -11.92 -14.15 18.11
C VAL A 186 -11.90 -12.62 18.18
N SER A 187 -11.85 -12.04 19.39
CA SER A 187 -11.68 -10.59 19.58
C SER A 187 -10.40 -10.06 18.93
N SER A 188 -9.30 -10.81 18.96
CA SER A 188 -8.05 -10.42 18.31
C SER A 188 -8.18 -10.38 16.79
N LEU A 189 -8.96 -11.29 16.19
CA LEU A 189 -9.31 -11.22 14.78
C LEU A 189 -10.05 -9.92 14.48
N PHE A 190 -11.06 -9.57 15.29
CA PHE A 190 -11.82 -8.33 15.11
C PHE A 190 -10.92 -7.08 15.16
N TYR A 191 -10.01 -6.99 16.14
CA TYR A 191 -9.09 -5.85 16.25
C TYR A 191 -8.11 -5.75 15.06
N SER A 192 -7.69 -6.89 14.50
CA SER A 192 -6.81 -6.92 13.34
C SER A 192 -7.48 -6.47 12.03
N LEU A 193 -8.82 -6.39 11.99
CA LEU A 193 -9.56 -5.99 10.78
C LEU A 193 -9.25 -4.56 10.34
N ALA A 194 -8.98 -3.65 11.29
CA ALA A 194 -8.60 -2.28 10.97
C ALA A 194 -7.25 -2.23 10.23
N ILE A 195 -6.27 -3.00 10.72
CA ILE A 195 -4.92 -3.08 10.13
C ILE A 195 -4.95 -3.78 8.78
N THR A 196 -5.70 -4.88 8.68
CA THR A 196 -5.81 -5.62 7.41
C THR A 196 -6.62 -4.86 6.37
N PHE A 197 -7.68 -4.14 6.73
CA PHE A 197 -8.37 -3.23 5.81
C PHE A 197 -7.42 -2.15 5.28
N PHE A 198 -6.61 -1.56 6.17
CA PHE A 198 -5.60 -0.59 5.76
C PHE A 198 -4.58 -1.19 4.77
N ALA A 199 -4.23 -2.47 4.90
CA ALA A 199 -3.37 -3.16 3.93
C ALA A 199 -3.93 -3.20 2.49
N TYR A 200 -5.24 -3.04 2.32
CA TYR A 200 -5.94 -2.97 1.03
C TYR A 200 -6.26 -1.54 0.59
N GLU A 201 -6.05 -0.51 1.41
CA GLU A 201 -6.51 0.87 1.14
C GLU A 201 -6.05 1.41 -0.22
N GLY A 202 -4.90 0.94 -0.71
CA GLY A 202 -4.29 1.35 -1.98
C GLY A 202 -5.17 1.20 -3.24
N PHE A 203 -6.24 0.40 -3.22
CA PHE A 203 -7.17 0.29 -4.36
C PHE A 203 -7.76 1.66 -4.77
N ARG A 204 -7.89 2.59 -3.82
CA ARG A 204 -8.48 3.91 -4.06
C ARG A 204 -7.63 4.77 -5.00
N VAL A 205 -6.33 4.53 -5.10
CA VAL A 205 -5.43 5.28 -5.99
C VAL A 205 -5.83 5.13 -7.46
N ILE A 206 -6.50 4.02 -7.81
CA ILE A 206 -7.03 3.79 -9.16
C ILE A 206 -8.04 4.88 -9.56
N THR A 207 -8.80 5.43 -8.60
CA THR A 207 -9.77 6.51 -8.87
C THR A 207 -9.12 7.78 -9.40
N ASN A 208 -7.88 8.07 -9.02
CA ASN A 208 -7.15 9.25 -9.50
C ASN A 208 -6.84 9.17 -11.00
N ALA A 209 -6.82 7.96 -11.57
CA ALA A 209 -6.59 7.74 -13.00
C ALA A 209 -7.90 7.72 -13.82
N ALA A 210 -9.06 7.96 -13.22
CA ALA A 210 -10.35 7.83 -13.87
C ALA A 210 -10.50 8.73 -15.11
N GLU A 211 -10.00 9.98 -15.06
CA GLU A 211 -10.04 10.93 -16.19
C GLU A 211 -9.19 10.47 -17.38
N ASP A 212 -8.14 9.70 -17.12
CA ASP A 212 -7.23 9.19 -18.16
C ASP A 212 -7.71 7.87 -18.79
N MET A 213 -8.84 7.30 -18.31
CA MET A 213 -9.39 6.07 -18.86
C MET A 213 -10.30 6.36 -20.08
N PRO A 214 -10.22 5.57 -21.18
CA PRO A 214 -11.12 5.74 -22.32
C PRO A 214 -12.60 5.46 -21.97
N ASN A 215 -12.85 4.55 -21.03
CA ASN A 215 -14.19 4.18 -20.58
C ASN A 215 -14.18 3.91 -19.06
N PRO A 216 -14.12 4.96 -18.23
CA PRO A 216 -14.00 4.82 -16.78
C PRO A 216 -15.22 4.11 -16.18
N ALA A 217 -16.43 4.36 -16.70
CA ALA A 217 -17.66 3.73 -16.22
C ALA A 217 -17.62 2.19 -16.21
N LYS A 218 -16.91 1.58 -17.17
CA LYS A 218 -16.69 0.12 -17.21
C LYS A 218 -15.35 -0.29 -16.60
N THR A 219 -14.29 0.46 -16.86
CA THR A 219 -12.91 0.07 -16.54
C THR A 219 -12.60 0.23 -15.06
N LEU A 220 -13.01 1.35 -14.46
CA LEU A 220 -12.66 1.69 -13.09
C LEU A 220 -13.24 0.70 -12.06
N PRO A 221 -14.55 0.37 -12.05
CA PRO A 221 -15.10 -0.61 -11.09
C PRO A 221 -14.42 -1.97 -11.24
N ARG A 222 -14.21 -2.43 -12.48
CA ARG A 222 -13.58 -3.73 -12.76
C ARG A 222 -12.13 -3.74 -12.28
N ALA A 223 -11.38 -2.67 -12.53
CA ALA A 223 -9.98 -2.58 -12.12
C ALA A 223 -9.85 -2.58 -10.59
N ILE A 224 -10.71 -1.86 -9.87
CA ILE A 224 -10.76 -1.87 -8.39
C ILE A 224 -11.01 -3.28 -7.88
N MET A 225 -12.10 -3.92 -8.31
CA MET A 225 -12.48 -5.25 -7.82
C MET A 225 -11.42 -6.32 -8.16
N THR A 226 -10.87 -6.26 -9.37
CA THR A 226 -9.81 -7.19 -9.81
C THR A 226 -8.53 -7.01 -9.01
N SER A 227 -8.12 -5.76 -8.76
CA SER A 227 -6.92 -5.47 -7.97
C SER A 227 -7.06 -6.01 -6.56
N ILE A 228 -8.19 -5.73 -5.89
CA ILE A 228 -8.43 -6.19 -4.52
C ILE A 228 -8.46 -7.72 -4.49
N GLY A 229 -9.15 -8.36 -5.44
CA GLY A 229 -9.20 -9.83 -5.52
C GLY A 229 -7.82 -10.48 -5.67
N ILE A 230 -6.99 -9.96 -6.58
CA ILE A 230 -5.62 -10.47 -6.78
C ILE A 230 -4.78 -10.29 -5.51
N VAL A 231 -4.82 -9.10 -4.91
CA VAL A 231 -4.06 -8.81 -3.69
C VAL A 231 -4.55 -9.63 -2.51
N MET A 232 -5.87 -9.87 -2.41
CA MET A 232 -6.45 -10.69 -1.35
C MET A 232 -5.95 -12.13 -1.42
N VAL A 233 -5.97 -12.74 -2.60
CA VAL A 233 -5.40 -14.09 -2.80
C VAL A 233 -3.92 -14.11 -2.44
N LEU A 234 -3.15 -13.11 -2.88
CA LEU A 234 -1.73 -13.01 -2.58
C LEU A 234 -1.48 -12.88 -1.06
N TYR A 235 -2.19 -12.00 -0.37
CA TYR A 235 -2.01 -11.76 1.05
C TYR A 235 -2.38 -12.97 1.90
N ILE A 236 -3.46 -13.67 1.54
CA ILE A 236 -3.83 -14.93 2.19
C ILE A 236 -2.73 -15.97 1.98
N ALA A 237 -2.23 -16.14 0.75
CA ALA A 237 -1.16 -17.09 0.46
C ALA A 237 0.12 -16.76 1.25
N ILE A 238 0.54 -15.50 1.25
CA ILE A 238 1.71 -15.05 2.02
C ILE A 238 1.51 -15.29 3.52
N ALA A 239 0.34 -14.96 4.08
CA ALA A 239 0.06 -15.20 5.49
C ALA A 239 0.14 -16.69 5.85
N LEU A 240 -0.48 -17.56 5.04
CA LEU A 240 -0.42 -19.02 5.24
C LEU A 240 1.02 -19.53 5.23
N ILE A 241 1.88 -19.01 4.35
CA ILE A 241 3.26 -19.46 4.21
C ILE A 241 4.14 -18.94 5.33
N VAL A 242 3.99 -17.68 5.73
CA VAL A 242 4.77 -17.13 6.84
C VAL A 242 4.48 -17.90 8.12
N PHE A 243 3.21 -18.13 8.46
CA PHE A 243 2.84 -18.85 9.69
C PHE A 243 2.89 -20.38 9.56
N GLY A 244 2.90 -20.92 8.34
CA GLY A 244 3.14 -22.34 8.08
C GLY A 244 4.63 -22.71 8.10
N ASN A 245 5.52 -21.79 7.71
CA ASN A 245 6.96 -22.07 7.58
C ASN A 245 7.78 -21.59 8.78
N LEU A 246 7.27 -20.64 9.58
CA LEU A 246 7.92 -20.16 10.80
C LEU A 246 7.03 -20.36 12.04
N PRO A 247 7.62 -20.75 13.18
CA PRO A 247 6.97 -20.63 14.48
C PRO A 247 6.54 -19.18 14.75
N VAL A 248 5.36 -18.99 15.35
CA VAL A 248 4.85 -17.65 15.70
C VAL A 248 5.88 -16.81 16.49
N PRO A 249 6.58 -17.33 17.51
CA PRO A 249 7.60 -16.54 18.22
C PRO A 249 8.69 -15.95 17.32
N ASP A 250 9.13 -16.68 16.29
CA ASP A 250 10.16 -16.23 15.36
C ASP A 250 9.60 -15.13 14.44
N VAL A 251 8.33 -15.26 14.01
CA VAL A 251 7.63 -14.21 13.27
C VAL A 251 7.52 -12.93 14.11
N LEU A 252 7.25 -13.06 15.41
CA LEU A 252 7.16 -11.90 16.32
C LEU A 252 8.52 -11.26 16.60
N ALA A 253 9.58 -12.05 16.73
CA ALA A 253 10.94 -11.55 16.86
C ALA A 253 11.37 -10.76 15.62
N ALA A 254 10.92 -11.20 14.44
CA ALA A 254 11.16 -10.55 13.16
C ALA A 254 9.99 -9.65 12.68
N LYS A 255 9.08 -9.20 13.57
CA LYS A 255 7.79 -8.62 13.16
C LYS A 255 7.90 -7.48 12.14
N ASP A 256 8.94 -6.65 12.26
CA ASP A 256 9.12 -5.48 11.41
C ASP A 256 9.60 -5.85 9.97
N PHE A 257 10.03 -7.09 9.75
CA PHE A 257 10.56 -7.61 8.47
C PHE A 257 10.15 -9.08 8.21
N ALA A 258 9.00 -9.50 8.75
CA ALA A 258 8.58 -10.90 8.84
C ALA A 258 8.59 -11.65 7.50
N LEU A 259 8.28 -10.98 6.38
CA LEU A 259 8.32 -11.61 5.05
C LEU A 259 9.73 -12.04 4.64
N ALA A 260 10.74 -11.22 4.94
CA ALA A 260 12.12 -11.55 4.62
C ALA A 260 12.59 -12.73 5.48
N GLU A 261 12.20 -12.77 6.76
CA GLU A 261 12.50 -13.89 7.65
C GLU A 261 11.87 -15.19 7.15
N ALA A 262 10.61 -15.13 6.69
CA ALA A 262 9.89 -16.28 6.14
C ALA A 262 10.49 -16.82 4.83
N ALA A 263 11.36 -16.07 4.17
CA ALA A 263 12.09 -16.54 3.00
C ALA A 263 13.28 -17.43 3.36
N LYS A 264 13.82 -17.37 4.59
CA LYS A 264 15.00 -18.16 4.99
C LYS A 264 14.75 -19.67 4.95
N PRO A 265 13.64 -20.22 5.46
CA PRO A 265 13.39 -21.66 5.40
C PRO A 265 13.26 -22.19 3.95
N VAL A 266 12.86 -21.33 3.02
CA VAL A 266 12.57 -21.70 1.61
C VAL A 266 13.79 -21.52 0.71
N PHE A 267 14.54 -20.44 0.90
CA PHE A 267 15.58 -19.96 -0.03
C PHE A 267 16.90 -19.56 0.67
N GLY A 268 17.01 -19.80 1.97
CA GLY A 268 18.18 -19.42 2.78
C GLY A 268 18.41 -17.90 2.86
N ALA A 269 19.66 -17.52 3.14
CA ALA A 269 20.07 -16.12 3.25
C ALA A 269 19.84 -15.31 1.97
N ILE A 270 19.99 -15.93 0.79
CA ILE A 270 19.74 -15.27 -0.49
C ILE A 270 18.27 -14.85 -0.61
N GLY A 271 17.34 -15.73 -0.21
CA GLY A 271 15.92 -15.42 -0.17
C GLY A 271 15.58 -14.24 0.72
N PHE A 272 16.14 -14.23 1.93
CA PHE A 272 16.02 -13.10 2.86
C PHE A 272 16.44 -11.80 2.18
N THR A 273 17.63 -11.77 1.57
CA THR A 273 18.16 -10.57 0.91
C THR A 273 17.27 -10.11 -0.24
N ILE A 274 16.82 -11.04 -1.10
CA ILE A 274 15.94 -10.71 -2.23
C ILE A 274 14.63 -10.09 -1.74
N VAL A 275 13.99 -10.70 -0.74
CA VAL A 275 12.72 -10.21 -0.19
C VAL A 275 12.90 -8.89 0.55
N ALA A 276 13.99 -8.71 1.29
CA ALA A 276 14.32 -7.45 1.96
C ALA A 276 14.55 -6.31 0.95
N ILE A 277 15.29 -6.57 -0.14
CA ILE A 277 15.48 -5.58 -1.22
C ILE A 277 14.15 -5.27 -1.90
N ALA A 278 13.33 -6.28 -2.19
CA ALA A 278 12.00 -6.08 -2.78
C ALA A 278 11.12 -5.22 -1.86
N ALA A 279 11.18 -5.45 -0.55
CA ALA A 279 10.46 -4.66 0.45
C ALA A 279 10.95 -3.21 0.50
N LEU A 280 12.26 -2.97 0.43
CA LEU A 280 12.84 -1.62 0.36
C LEU A 280 12.37 -0.87 -0.89
N ILE A 281 12.40 -1.52 -2.05
CA ILE A 281 11.92 -0.93 -3.30
C ILE A 281 10.41 -0.66 -3.22
N ALA A 282 9.63 -1.61 -2.70
CA ALA A 282 8.18 -1.51 -2.60
C ALA A 282 7.70 -0.41 -1.64
N THR A 283 8.35 -0.30 -0.47
CA THR A 283 8.04 0.74 0.52
C THR A 283 8.50 2.12 0.04
N ALA A 284 9.68 2.21 -0.60
CA ALA A 284 10.15 3.44 -1.25
C ALA A 284 9.18 3.94 -2.34
N SER A 285 8.73 3.05 -3.22
CA SER A 285 7.78 3.38 -4.28
C SER A 285 6.43 3.83 -3.71
N SER A 286 5.96 3.17 -2.65
CA SER A 286 4.74 3.55 -1.94
C SER A 286 4.84 4.90 -1.24
N ILE A 287 5.98 5.24 -0.64
CA ILE A 287 6.21 6.57 -0.03
C ILE A 287 6.11 7.65 -1.10
N ASN A 288 6.77 7.45 -2.23
CA ASN A 288 6.73 8.37 -3.36
C ASN A 288 5.29 8.56 -3.87
N ALA A 289 4.56 7.46 -4.12
CA ALA A 289 3.17 7.51 -4.58
C ALA A 289 2.25 8.26 -3.60
N ASN A 290 2.41 8.02 -2.30
CA ASN A 290 1.63 8.72 -1.28
C ASN A 290 1.99 10.21 -1.18
N LEU A 291 3.26 10.60 -1.31
CA LEU A 291 3.67 12.01 -1.35
C LEU A 291 3.02 12.75 -2.54
N TYR A 292 2.96 12.13 -3.72
CA TYR A 292 2.21 12.69 -4.85
C TYR A 292 0.72 12.82 -4.56
N ALA A 293 0.10 11.77 -4.03
CA ALA A 293 -1.33 11.77 -3.72
C ALA A 293 -1.68 12.88 -2.71
N VAL A 294 -0.89 13.02 -1.65
CA VAL A 294 -1.04 14.07 -0.63
C VAL A 294 -0.92 15.46 -1.27
N THR A 295 0.10 15.68 -2.10
CA THR A 295 0.31 16.96 -2.79
C THR A 295 -0.85 17.33 -3.72
N ASN A 296 -1.39 16.34 -4.44
CA ASN A 296 -2.56 16.53 -5.31
C ASN A 296 -3.81 16.89 -4.51
N VAL A 297 -4.07 16.17 -3.40
CA VAL A 297 -5.21 16.45 -2.50
C VAL A 297 -5.08 17.86 -1.91
N THR A 298 -3.89 18.24 -1.43
CA THR A 298 -3.62 19.60 -0.92
C THR A 298 -3.94 20.67 -1.97
N TYR A 299 -3.50 20.46 -3.22
CA TYR A 299 -3.76 21.39 -4.30
C TYR A 299 -5.27 21.53 -4.59
N GLN A 300 -6.00 20.42 -4.67
CA GLN A 300 -7.45 20.44 -4.93
C GLN A 300 -8.23 21.10 -3.79
N LEU A 301 -7.85 20.82 -2.54
CA LEU A 301 -8.46 21.45 -1.37
C LEU A 301 -8.22 22.97 -1.36
N ALA A 302 -7.01 23.41 -1.68
CA ALA A 302 -6.70 24.84 -1.77
C ALA A 302 -7.44 25.52 -2.94
N LYS A 303 -7.53 24.86 -4.10
CA LYS A 303 -8.27 25.35 -5.26
C LYS A 303 -9.77 25.50 -4.99
N ASN A 304 -10.35 24.60 -4.21
CA ASN A 304 -11.76 24.61 -3.83
C ASN A 304 -12.06 25.51 -2.62
N GLY A 305 -11.09 26.31 -2.16
CA GLY A 305 -11.26 27.21 -1.02
C GLY A 305 -11.36 26.54 0.34
N GLN A 306 -11.04 25.23 0.43
CA GLN A 306 -11.09 24.44 1.66
C GLN A 306 -9.75 24.46 2.44
N LEU A 307 -8.66 24.93 1.80
CA LEU A 307 -7.38 25.25 2.44
C LEU A 307 -6.90 26.65 2.03
N PRO A 308 -6.00 27.28 2.81
CA PRO A 308 -5.40 28.56 2.41
C PRO A 308 -4.76 28.53 1.02
N VAL A 309 -4.97 29.59 0.24
CA VAL A 309 -4.51 29.69 -1.16
C VAL A 309 -3.01 29.46 -1.34
N ALA A 310 -2.20 29.72 -0.28
CA ALA A 310 -0.77 29.45 -0.27
C ALA A 310 -0.43 27.98 -0.60
N PHE A 311 -1.26 27.02 -0.18
CA PHE A 311 -1.08 25.59 -0.43
C PHE A 311 -1.34 25.18 -1.89
N GLY A 312 -2.03 26.01 -2.67
CA GLY A 312 -2.26 25.79 -4.11
C GLY A 312 -1.16 26.35 -5.00
N LYS A 313 -0.17 27.07 -4.43
CA LYS A 313 0.92 27.69 -5.21
C LYS A 313 1.99 26.63 -5.54
N PRO A 314 2.33 26.42 -6.82
CA PRO A 314 3.39 25.49 -7.18
C PRO A 314 4.75 26.00 -6.70
N ILE A 315 5.57 25.12 -6.11
CA ILE A 315 6.89 25.45 -5.56
C ILE A 315 7.89 25.82 -6.68
N LYS A 316 7.75 25.17 -7.84
CA LYS A 316 8.52 25.49 -9.06
C LYS A 316 7.51 25.90 -10.14
N LYS A 317 7.71 27.05 -10.79
CA LYS A 317 6.93 27.40 -12.00
C LYS A 317 7.14 26.26 -12.99
N ALA A 318 6.11 25.45 -13.23
CA ALA A 318 6.15 24.45 -14.29
C ALA A 318 6.45 25.22 -15.57
N GLY A 319 7.67 25.05 -16.11
CA GLY A 319 8.04 25.63 -17.39
C GLY A 319 6.98 25.19 -18.40
N ARG A 320 6.29 26.15 -19.01
CA ARG A 320 5.49 25.90 -20.20
C ARG A 320 6.45 25.28 -21.22
N ALA A 321 6.23 24.01 -21.52
CA ALA A 321 6.68 23.35 -22.73
C ALA A 321 5.45 22.66 -23.30
#